data_AF-A0A8H6INM6-F1
#
_entry.id   AF-A0A8H6INM6-F1
#
_cell.length_a   1.000
_cell.length_b   1.000
_cell.length_c   1.000
_cell.angle_alpha   90.00
_cell.angle_beta   90.00
_cell.angle_gamma   90.00
#
_symmetry.space_group_name_H-M   'P 1'
#
loop_
_entity.id
_entity.type
_entity.pdbx_description
1 polymer ?
#
loop_
_entity_poly.entity_id
_entity_poly.type
_entity_poly.pdbx_seq_one_letter_code
_entity_poly.pdbx_strand_id
1 'polypeptide(L)'
;MQLSFILLPLLGLTALAKDHNGGGRNSTQAQCKRFLKGEALVKIAGNDTLLNELTHNNATKVDLIKKKAAEVAPKLEEAKKNATLMATCDQVRAVQHENGQCRFMNHMDRLQKLVSNETALNMVTKNNATKADKIKAKVQQGMAKLGELQKNATLLQYCSARTTKGECRQMNHLNKLIALSKNDTALQEKFKGNATKIEKFKAKAAKKEAKLNEMMNNSTLMGVCQQLKAGKGGGKGGANNSQ
;
A
#
# COMPACT_ATOMS: atom_id res chain seq x y z
N MET A 1 18.83 -1.86 11.68
CA MET A 1 17.64 -1.03 11.47
C MET A 1 16.76 -1.72 10.45
N GLN A 2 15.85 -2.62 10.84
CA GLN A 2 15.22 -3.53 9.87
C GLN A 2 14.15 -2.86 8.99
N LEU A 3 14.57 -2.32 7.85
CA LEU A 3 13.75 -1.84 6.72
C LEU A 3 13.08 -2.99 5.94
N SER A 4 12.48 -3.95 6.65
CA SER A 4 11.89 -5.17 6.05
C SER A 4 10.57 -4.95 5.29
N PHE A 5 10.21 -3.73 4.87
CA PHE A 5 8.94 -3.45 4.19
C PHE A 5 9.04 -2.99 2.73
N ILE A 6 10.23 -3.03 2.11
CA ILE A 6 10.43 -2.54 0.72
C ILE A 6 10.54 -3.67 -0.32
N LEU A 7 10.31 -4.93 0.03
CA LEU A 7 10.21 -6.01 -0.96
C LEU A 7 8.82 -6.04 -1.63
N LEU A 8 8.49 -4.96 -2.36
CA LEU A 8 7.56 -5.00 -3.48
C LEU A 8 8.33 -5.43 -4.74
N PRO A 9 7.71 -6.16 -5.68
CA PRO A 9 8.41 -6.78 -6.79
C PRO A 9 8.95 -5.69 -7.72
N LEU A 10 10.29 -5.58 -7.75
CA LEU A 10 11.13 -4.75 -8.63
C LEU A 10 11.14 -5.24 -10.10
N LEU A 11 10.02 -5.78 -10.58
CA LEU A 11 9.89 -6.49 -11.87
C LEU A 11 9.10 -5.72 -12.94
N GLY A 12 9.04 -4.38 -12.86
CA GLY A 12 8.23 -3.60 -13.81
C GLY A 12 8.78 -2.23 -14.24
N LEU A 13 10.10 -2.05 -14.28
CA LEU A 13 10.74 -0.75 -14.58
C LEU A 13 11.04 -0.48 -16.07
N THR A 14 10.61 -1.33 -17.00
CA THR A 14 10.95 -1.22 -18.44
C THR A 14 10.13 -0.19 -19.24
N ALA A 15 9.43 0.76 -18.61
CA ALA A 15 8.69 1.79 -19.36
C ALA A 15 8.79 3.16 -18.71
N LEU A 16 9.93 3.81 -18.92
CA LEU A 16 10.05 5.26 -18.97
C LEU A 16 10.47 5.55 -20.41
N ALA A 17 9.66 6.34 -21.13
CA ALA A 17 9.76 6.64 -22.56
C ALA A 17 9.30 5.52 -23.52
N LYS A 18 7.98 5.40 -23.71
CA LYS A 18 7.41 5.34 -25.06
C LYS A 18 6.03 5.98 -25.00
N ASP A 19 5.93 7.14 -25.65
CA ASP A 19 4.66 7.73 -26.03
C ASP A 19 3.88 6.70 -26.86
N HIS A 20 2.55 6.78 -26.82
CA HIS A 20 1.53 6.10 -27.66
C HIS A 20 0.28 5.84 -26.79
N ASN A 21 -0.82 6.42 -27.27
CA ASN A 21 -2.17 6.45 -26.70
C ASN A 21 -2.67 5.10 -26.15
N GLY A 22 -3.06 5.09 -24.87
CA GLY A 22 -3.74 3.95 -24.23
C GLY A 22 -3.87 4.11 -22.72
N GLY A 23 -5.11 4.19 -22.22
CA GLY A 23 -5.47 4.66 -20.88
C GLY A 23 -4.80 3.96 -19.68
N GLY A 24 -4.45 4.77 -18.68
CA GLY A 24 -4.20 4.34 -17.29
C GLY A 24 -2.73 4.16 -16.87
N ARG A 25 -1.80 3.97 -17.80
CA ARG A 25 -0.37 3.74 -17.48
C ARG A 25 0.53 4.97 -17.64
N ASN A 26 0.03 6.07 -18.22
CA ASN A 26 0.83 7.26 -18.57
C ASN A 26 0.41 8.57 -17.88
N SER A 27 -0.45 8.55 -16.85
CA SER A 27 -0.76 9.78 -16.11
C SER A 27 0.51 10.37 -15.48
N THR A 28 0.59 11.70 -15.37
CA THR A 28 1.71 12.40 -14.70
C THR A 28 1.98 11.84 -13.30
N GLN A 29 0.92 11.48 -12.57
CA GLN A 29 1.03 10.81 -11.28
C GLN A 29 1.71 9.43 -11.37
N ALA A 30 1.41 8.64 -12.40
CA ALA A 30 2.03 7.33 -12.61
C ALA A 30 3.51 7.49 -13.00
N GLN A 31 3.84 8.48 -13.83
CA GLN A 31 5.21 8.83 -14.18
C GLN A 31 6.01 9.24 -12.93
N CYS A 32 5.46 10.13 -12.10
CA CYS A 32 6.08 10.51 -10.82
C CYS A 32 6.26 9.33 -9.86
N LYS A 33 5.29 8.42 -9.77
CA LYS A 33 5.44 7.21 -8.95
C LYS A 33 6.59 6.31 -9.45
N ARG A 34 6.80 6.21 -10.77
CA ARG A 34 7.93 5.46 -11.33
C ARG A 34 9.25 6.17 -11.07
N PHE A 35 9.29 7.48 -11.28
CA PHE A 35 10.44 8.34 -10.99
C PHE A 35 10.89 8.20 -9.53
N LEU A 36 9.99 8.42 -8.57
CA LEU A 36 10.29 8.32 -7.14
C LEU A 36 10.73 6.90 -6.71
N LYS A 37 10.19 5.86 -7.35
CA LYS A 37 10.67 4.48 -7.13
C LYS A 37 12.08 4.26 -7.67
N GLY A 38 12.40 4.84 -8.83
CA GLY A 38 13.74 4.83 -9.38
C GLY A 38 14.72 5.57 -8.47
N GLU A 39 14.36 6.77 -8.00
CA GLU A 39 15.20 7.52 -7.04
C GLU A 39 15.46 6.72 -5.76
N ALA A 40 14.42 6.08 -5.21
CA ALA A 40 14.58 5.22 -4.04
C ALA A 40 15.50 4.03 -4.32
N LEU A 41 15.41 3.41 -5.50
CA LEU A 41 16.30 2.31 -5.91
C LEU A 41 17.76 2.78 -6.01
N VAL A 42 18.02 3.91 -6.66
CA VAL A 42 19.37 4.48 -6.78
C VAL A 42 19.93 4.86 -5.42
N LYS A 43 19.10 5.49 -4.55
CA LYS A 43 19.50 5.82 -3.18
C LYS A 43 19.85 4.59 -2.35
N ILE A 44 19.09 3.49 -2.48
CA ILE A 44 19.39 2.23 -1.80
C ILE A 44 20.68 1.62 -2.36
N ALA A 45 20.84 1.58 -3.68
CA ALA A 45 22.00 0.99 -4.32
C ALA A 45 23.31 1.72 -3.99
N GLY A 46 23.25 3.04 -3.74
CA GLY A 46 24.38 3.87 -3.31
C GLY A 46 24.69 3.83 -1.81
N ASN A 47 23.95 3.07 -1.00
CA ASN A 47 24.23 2.91 0.42
C ASN A 47 24.51 1.44 0.73
N ASP A 48 25.79 1.06 0.71
CA ASP A 48 26.21 -0.34 0.87
C ASP A 48 25.74 -0.96 2.18
N THR A 49 25.79 -0.23 3.29
CA THR A 49 25.30 -0.71 4.60
C THR A 49 23.81 -1.05 4.55
N LEU A 50 22.98 -0.14 4.02
CA LEU A 50 21.54 -0.36 3.88
C LEU A 50 21.24 -1.48 2.88
N LEU A 51 21.95 -1.51 1.76
CA LEU A 51 21.78 -2.50 0.72
C LEU A 51 22.11 -3.91 1.23
N ASN A 52 23.20 -4.04 1.98
CA ASN A 52 23.62 -5.28 2.63
C ASN A 52 22.61 -5.72 3.69
N GLU A 53 22.07 -4.80 4.48
CA GLU A 53 20.99 -5.09 5.43
C GLU A 53 19.72 -5.60 4.72
N LEU A 54 19.32 -4.97 3.61
CA LEU A 54 18.13 -5.36 2.84
C LEU A 54 18.30 -6.72 2.14
N THR A 55 19.49 -6.98 1.61
CA THR A 55 19.79 -8.20 0.86
C THR A 55 20.22 -9.35 1.77
N HIS A 56 20.41 -9.10 3.07
CA HIS A 56 20.98 -10.04 4.02
C HIS A 56 22.37 -10.51 3.59
N ASN A 57 23.22 -9.56 3.16
CA ASN A 57 24.55 -9.81 2.61
C ASN A 57 24.59 -10.78 1.42
N ASN A 58 23.48 -10.92 0.69
CA ASN A 58 23.44 -11.78 -0.49
C ASN A 58 24.04 -11.04 -1.70
N ALA A 59 25.29 -11.38 -2.03
CA ALA A 59 26.05 -10.74 -3.11
C ALA A 59 25.28 -10.69 -4.44
N THR A 60 24.66 -11.79 -4.87
CA THR A 60 23.88 -11.83 -6.12
C THR A 60 22.72 -10.82 -6.13
N LYS A 61 22.05 -10.62 -4.99
CA LYS A 61 20.97 -9.60 -4.87
C LYS A 61 21.53 -8.19 -4.83
N VAL A 62 22.67 -7.97 -4.17
CA VAL A 62 23.39 -6.70 -4.16
C VAL A 62 23.72 -6.28 -5.59
N ASP A 63 24.37 -7.18 -6.34
CA ASP A 63 24.77 -6.92 -7.73
C ASP A 63 23.57 -6.66 -8.64
N LEU A 64 22.49 -7.44 -8.49
CA LEU A 64 21.26 -7.23 -9.25
C LEU A 64 20.65 -5.85 -8.97
N ILE A 65 20.65 -5.40 -7.72
CA ILE A 65 20.12 -4.08 -7.35
C ILE A 65 21.02 -2.96 -7.88
N LYS A 66 22.35 -3.09 -7.72
CA LYS A 66 23.31 -2.12 -8.28
C LYS A 66 23.20 -2.00 -9.79
N LYS A 67 23.10 -3.14 -10.50
CA LYS A 67 22.88 -3.17 -11.95
C LYS A 67 21.59 -2.45 -12.36
N LYS A 68 20.46 -2.78 -11.72
CA LYS A 68 19.18 -2.10 -12.01
C LYS A 68 19.20 -0.61 -11.69
N ALA A 69 19.90 -0.21 -10.62
CA ALA A 69 20.08 1.19 -10.29
C ALA A 69 20.90 1.92 -11.37
N ALA A 70 21.98 1.32 -11.86
CA ALA A 70 22.78 1.85 -12.96
C ALA A 70 21.97 2.01 -14.26
N GLU A 71 21.08 1.07 -14.58
CA GLU A 71 20.18 1.15 -15.75
C GLU A 71 19.12 2.27 -15.62
N VAL A 72 18.68 2.56 -14.39
CA VAL A 72 17.61 3.54 -14.12
C VAL A 72 18.16 4.95 -13.91
N ALA A 73 19.36 5.08 -13.34
CA ALA A 73 20.01 6.37 -13.05
C ALA A 73 20.01 7.36 -14.22
N PRO A 74 20.45 7.03 -15.45
CA PRO A 74 20.46 7.99 -16.55
C PRO A 74 19.06 8.46 -16.93
N LYS A 75 18.04 7.59 -16.81
CA LYS A 75 16.64 7.96 -17.09
C LYS A 75 16.07 8.91 -16.04
N LEU A 76 16.54 8.81 -14.79
CA LEU A 76 16.16 9.76 -13.74
C LEU A 76 16.80 11.13 -13.98
N GLU A 77 18.09 11.17 -14.34
CA GLU A 77 18.77 12.43 -14.66
C GLU A 77 18.13 13.14 -15.85
N GLU A 78 17.71 12.39 -16.88
CA GLU A 78 16.95 12.97 -17.97
C GLU A 78 15.58 13.50 -17.53
N ALA A 79 14.83 12.73 -16.74
CA ALA A 79 13.52 13.16 -16.23
C ALA A 79 13.59 14.41 -15.33
N LYS A 80 14.69 14.59 -14.59
CA LYS A 80 14.93 15.78 -13.74
C LYS A 80 15.01 17.08 -14.53
N LYS A 81 15.35 17.03 -15.82
CA LYS A 81 15.40 18.22 -16.69
C LYS A 81 14.00 18.81 -16.95
N ASN A 82 12.94 18.05 -16.77
CA ASN A 82 11.57 18.54 -16.92
C ASN A 82 11.07 19.15 -15.59
N ALA A 83 11.20 20.47 -15.45
CA ALA A 83 10.83 21.19 -14.23
C ALA A 83 9.34 21.03 -13.84
N THR A 84 8.42 21.03 -14.80
CA THR A 84 6.98 20.84 -14.55
C THR A 84 6.67 19.44 -14.00
N LEU A 85 7.32 18.42 -14.56
CA LEU A 85 7.24 17.06 -14.06
C LEU A 85 7.77 16.99 -12.62
N MET A 86 8.93 17.59 -12.34
CA MET A 86 9.54 17.59 -11.01
C MET A 86 8.65 18.25 -9.96
N ALA A 87 8.06 19.41 -10.26
CA ALA A 87 7.12 20.07 -9.36
C ALA A 87 5.91 19.18 -9.02
N THR A 88 5.38 18.46 -10.02
CA THR A 88 4.30 17.48 -9.79
C THR A 88 4.80 16.30 -8.95
N CYS A 89 6.01 15.82 -9.20
CA CYS A 89 6.59 14.70 -8.48
C CYS A 89 6.89 15.04 -7.03
N ASP A 90 7.20 16.29 -6.70
CA ASP A 90 7.39 16.76 -5.33
C ASP A 90 6.08 16.73 -4.54
N GLN A 91 4.96 17.15 -5.13
CA GLN A 91 3.66 17.00 -4.50
C GLN A 91 3.33 15.52 -4.26
N VAL A 92 3.59 14.66 -5.25
CA VAL A 92 3.39 13.21 -5.12
C VAL A 92 4.33 12.61 -4.06
N ARG A 93 5.55 13.12 -3.93
CA ARG A 93 6.54 12.72 -2.93
C ARG A 93 6.06 13.06 -1.53
N ALA A 94 5.58 14.28 -1.31
CA ALA A 94 5.00 14.71 -0.03
C ALA A 94 3.83 13.79 0.38
N VAL A 95 2.88 13.56 -0.53
CA VAL A 95 1.77 12.64 -0.29
C VAL A 95 2.26 11.21 -0.03
N GLN A 96 3.28 10.72 -0.73
CA GLN A 96 3.85 9.39 -0.47
C GLN A 96 4.54 9.31 0.89
N HIS A 97 5.21 10.37 1.32
CA HIS A 97 5.86 10.47 2.62
C HIS A 97 4.83 10.35 3.75
N GLU A 98 3.78 11.18 3.72
CA GLU A 98 2.67 11.12 4.68
C GLU A 98 2.00 9.74 4.68
N ASN A 99 1.72 9.20 3.49
CA ASN A 99 1.18 7.85 3.34
C ASN A 99 2.10 6.78 3.97
N GLY A 100 3.42 6.97 3.86
CA GLY A 100 4.43 6.10 4.45
C GLY A 100 4.41 6.18 5.98
N GLN A 101 4.36 7.39 6.53
CA GLN A 101 4.21 7.62 7.98
C GLN A 101 2.94 6.96 8.52
N CYS A 102 1.79 7.15 7.87
CA CYS A 102 0.54 6.50 8.29
C CYS A 102 0.61 4.97 8.24
N ARG A 103 1.28 4.39 7.23
CA ARG A 103 1.48 2.94 7.17
C ARG A 103 2.38 2.46 8.30
N PHE A 104 3.44 3.19 8.59
CA PHE A 104 4.32 2.89 9.71
C PHE A 104 3.54 2.92 11.03
N MET A 105 2.78 3.98 11.29
CA MET A 105 1.96 4.10 12.51
C MET A 105 0.96 2.95 12.64
N ASN A 106 0.16 2.68 11.60
CA ASN A 106 -0.81 1.57 11.61
C ASN A 106 -0.13 0.20 11.75
N HIS A 107 1.07 0.03 11.20
CA HIS A 107 1.81 -1.21 11.34
C HIS A 107 2.33 -1.40 12.76
N MET A 108 2.89 -0.35 13.36
CA MET A 108 3.39 -0.37 14.73
C MET A 108 2.27 -0.58 15.75
N ASP A 109 1.12 0.08 15.59
CA ASP A 109 -0.06 -0.15 16.44
C ASP A 109 -0.53 -1.61 16.40
N ARG A 110 -0.55 -2.23 15.21
CA ARG A 110 -0.88 -3.66 15.05
C ARG A 110 0.15 -4.57 15.70
N LEU A 111 1.44 -4.26 15.55
CA LEU A 111 2.49 -5.04 16.20
C LEU A 111 2.41 -4.89 17.72
N GLN A 112 2.13 -3.69 18.23
CA GLN A 112 1.96 -3.43 19.66
C GLN A 112 0.81 -4.27 20.23
N LYS A 113 -0.36 -4.25 19.58
CA LYS A 113 -1.50 -5.11 19.94
C LYS A 113 -1.19 -6.60 19.85
N LEU A 114 -0.37 -7.01 18.89
CA LEU A 114 0.06 -8.40 18.76
C LEU A 114 0.99 -8.80 19.90
N VAL A 115 2.00 -8.00 20.24
CA VAL A 115 2.94 -8.34 21.32
C VAL A 115 2.32 -8.25 22.71
N SER A 116 1.25 -7.47 22.88
CA SER A 116 0.48 -7.42 24.13
C SER A 116 -0.52 -8.57 24.29
N ASN A 117 -0.72 -9.40 23.26
CA ASN A 117 -1.58 -10.58 23.30
C ASN A 117 -0.74 -11.84 23.07
N GLU A 118 -0.32 -12.48 24.15
CA GLU A 118 0.59 -13.62 24.11
C GLU A 118 0.04 -14.79 23.29
N THR A 119 -1.24 -15.12 23.41
CA THR A 119 -1.90 -16.16 22.61
C THR A 119 -1.85 -15.86 21.12
N ALA A 120 -2.16 -14.63 20.72
CA ALA A 120 -2.09 -14.21 19.32
C ALA A 120 -0.65 -14.18 18.81
N LEU A 121 0.29 -13.71 19.62
CA LEU A 121 1.72 -13.71 19.30
C LEU A 121 2.21 -15.15 19.06
N ASN A 122 1.90 -16.07 19.98
CA ASN A 122 2.26 -17.47 19.90
C ASN A 122 1.64 -18.16 18.68
N MET A 123 0.40 -17.84 18.33
CA MET A 123 -0.24 -18.32 17.10
C MET A 123 0.48 -17.82 15.83
N VAL A 124 0.85 -16.54 15.78
CA VAL A 124 1.54 -15.93 14.63
C VAL A 124 2.98 -16.46 14.50
N THR A 125 3.66 -16.66 15.62
CA THR A 125 5.04 -17.14 15.65
C THR A 125 5.13 -18.66 15.58
N LYS A 126 4.00 -19.37 15.71
CA LYS A 126 3.92 -20.83 15.86
C LYS A 126 4.73 -21.34 17.05
N ASN A 127 4.57 -20.68 18.20
CA ASN A 127 5.32 -20.94 19.44
C ASN A 127 6.84 -20.84 19.28
N ASN A 128 7.33 -20.11 18.27
CA ASN A 128 8.76 -19.92 18.08
C ASN A 128 9.24 -18.67 18.83
N ALA A 129 9.95 -18.89 19.95
CA ALA A 129 10.46 -17.83 20.82
C ALA A 129 11.33 -16.80 20.05
N THR A 130 12.26 -17.26 19.22
CA THR A 130 13.13 -16.37 18.43
C THR A 130 12.35 -15.45 17.49
N LYS A 131 11.24 -15.93 16.90
CA LYS A 131 10.36 -15.09 16.07
C LYS A 131 9.58 -14.10 16.93
N ALA A 132 9.09 -14.52 18.09
CA ALA A 132 8.42 -13.63 19.04
C ALA A 132 9.33 -12.49 19.48
N ASP A 133 10.57 -12.80 19.84
CA ASP A 133 11.57 -11.82 20.28
C ASP A 133 11.96 -10.86 19.16
N LYS A 134 12.08 -11.34 17.92
CA LYS A 134 12.28 -10.46 16.75
C LYS A 134 11.13 -9.48 16.56
N ILE A 135 9.88 -9.89 16.80
CA ILE A 135 8.72 -8.98 16.72
C ILE A 135 8.76 -7.97 17.87
N LYS A 136 9.02 -8.42 19.10
CA LYS A 136 9.17 -7.54 20.27
C LYS A 136 10.28 -6.49 20.04
N ALA A 137 11.44 -6.91 19.56
CA ALA A 137 12.55 -6.02 19.24
C ALA A 137 12.18 -4.99 18.16
N LYS A 138 11.44 -5.40 17.11
CA LYS A 138 10.94 -4.47 16.07
C LYS A 138 9.98 -3.43 16.65
N VAL A 139 9.09 -3.84 17.56
CA VAL A 139 8.21 -2.90 18.26
C VAL A 139 9.04 -1.88 19.01
N GLN A 140 9.97 -2.33 19.85
CA GLN A 140 10.83 -1.44 20.65
C GLN A 140 11.62 -0.46 19.79
N GLN A 141 12.23 -0.92 18.70
CA GLN A 141 12.98 -0.06 17.77
C GLN A 141 12.09 1.01 17.10
N GLY A 142 10.82 0.72 16.87
CA GLY A 142 9.89 1.64 16.24
C GLY A 142 9.16 2.58 17.21
N MET A 143 9.22 2.34 18.53
CA MET A 143 8.46 3.11 19.52
C MET A 143 8.83 4.59 19.55
N ALA A 144 10.13 4.93 19.48
CA ALA A 144 10.57 6.32 19.48
C ALA A 144 9.98 7.09 18.30
N LYS A 145 10.09 6.51 17.09
CA LYS A 145 9.52 7.08 15.86
C LYS A 145 8.00 7.11 15.89
N LEU A 146 7.35 6.09 16.46
CA LEU A 146 5.89 6.08 16.62
C LEU A 146 5.45 7.24 17.51
N GLY A 147 6.10 7.43 18.66
CA GLY A 147 5.81 8.52 19.58
C GLY A 147 6.05 9.89 18.97
N GLU A 148 7.10 10.05 18.16
CA GLU A 148 7.34 11.28 17.39
C GLU A 148 6.20 11.58 16.41
N LEU A 149 5.80 10.60 15.59
CA LEU A 149 4.73 10.78 14.61
C LEU A 149 3.36 11.03 15.27
N GLN A 150 3.11 10.43 16.43
CA GLN A 150 1.88 10.63 17.20
C GLN A 150 1.74 12.05 17.78
N LYS A 151 2.83 12.81 17.94
CA LYS A 151 2.77 14.20 18.38
C LYS A 151 2.26 15.15 17.30
N ASN A 152 2.30 14.76 16.03
CA ASN A 152 1.85 15.58 14.92
C ASN A 152 0.33 15.40 14.69
N ALA A 153 -0.47 16.32 15.24
CA ALA A 153 -1.93 16.28 15.16
C ALA A 153 -2.46 16.29 13.71
N THR A 154 -1.86 17.09 12.83
CA THR A 154 -2.23 17.16 11.40
C THR A 154 -2.00 15.82 10.70
N LEU A 155 -0.86 15.18 10.97
CA LEU A 155 -0.56 13.84 10.46
C LEU A 155 -1.55 12.80 11.01
N LEU A 156 -1.90 12.86 12.29
CA LEU A 156 -2.91 11.97 12.88
C LEU A 156 -4.27 12.09 12.18
N GLN A 157 -4.75 13.32 11.97
CA GLN A 157 -5.99 13.58 11.25
C GLN A 157 -5.94 13.05 9.82
N TYR A 158 -4.83 13.32 9.11
CA TYR A 158 -4.60 12.80 7.77
C TYR A 158 -4.61 11.26 7.73
N CYS A 159 -3.90 10.61 8.66
CA CYS A 159 -3.83 9.15 8.75
C CYS A 159 -5.17 8.52 9.09
N SER A 160 -5.97 9.15 9.95
CA SER A 160 -7.34 8.75 10.27
C SER A 160 -8.23 8.80 9.02
N ALA A 161 -8.32 9.96 8.37
CA ALA A 161 -9.12 10.14 7.15
C ALA A 161 -8.71 9.16 6.03
N ARG A 162 -7.40 8.93 5.88
CA ARG A 162 -6.85 7.94 4.95
C ARG A 162 -7.26 6.52 5.31
N THR A 163 -7.22 6.15 6.59
CA THR A 163 -7.60 4.82 7.09
C THR A 163 -9.08 4.57 6.80
N THR A 164 -9.95 5.51 7.16
CA THR A 164 -11.39 5.44 6.87
C THR A 164 -11.66 5.30 5.37
N LYS A 165 -10.99 6.10 4.53
CA LYS A 165 -11.09 5.96 3.06
C LYS A 165 -10.64 4.58 2.57
N GLY A 166 -9.62 4.01 3.20
CA GLY A 166 -9.15 2.65 2.95
C GLY A 166 -10.19 1.60 3.33
N GLU A 167 -10.80 1.73 4.50
CA GLU A 167 -11.87 0.86 4.99
C GLU A 167 -13.10 0.91 4.10
N CYS A 168 -13.53 2.10 3.64
CA CYS A 168 -14.61 2.22 2.67
C CYS A 168 -14.30 1.52 1.33
N ARG A 169 -13.06 1.61 0.85
CA ARG A 169 -12.63 0.89 -0.36
C ARG A 169 -12.61 -0.61 -0.13
N GLN A 170 -12.14 -1.05 1.03
CA GLN A 170 -12.12 -2.45 1.42
C GLN A 170 -13.55 -3.00 1.49
N MET A 171 -14.48 -2.29 2.13
CA MET A 171 -15.89 -2.66 2.20
C MET A 171 -16.49 -2.83 0.80
N ASN A 172 -16.28 -1.88 -0.11
CA ASN A 172 -16.73 -2.01 -1.50
C ASN A 172 -16.09 -3.21 -2.23
N HIS A 173 -14.81 -3.49 -1.99
CA HIS A 173 -14.14 -4.65 -2.57
C HIS A 173 -14.69 -5.96 -2.01
N LEU A 174 -14.93 -6.05 -0.70
CA LEU A 174 -15.54 -7.21 -0.05
C LEU A 174 -16.97 -7.43 -0.57
N ASN A 175 -17.79 -6.38 -0.69
CA ASN A 175 -19.11 -6.43 -1.31
C ASN A 175 -19.06 -7.07 -2.71
N LYS A 176 -18.16 -6.60 -3.58
CA LYS A 176 -17.99 -7.16 -4.93
C LYS A 176 -17.51 -8.60 -4.92
N LEU A 177 -16.60 -8.95 -4.01
CA LEU A 177 -16.09 -10.32 -3.88
C LEU A 177 -17.19 -11.28 -3.45
N ILE A 178 -18.03 -10.86 -2.50
CA ILE A 178 -19.15 -11.66 -2.00
C ILE A 178 -20.24 -11.79 -3.06
N ALA A 179 -20.57 -10.70 -3.77
CA ALA A 179 -21.46 -10.76 -4.93
C ALA A 179 -20.96 -11.74 -5.99
N LEU A 180 -19.65 -11.72 -6.32
CA LEU A 180 -19.05 -12.68 -7.23
C LEU A 180 -19.14 -14.12 -6.70
N SER A 181 -18.96 -14.34 -5.40
CA SER A 181 -19.06 -15.68 -4.80
C SER A 181 -20.46 -16.29 -4.84
N LYS A 182 -21.50 -15.46 -5.02
CA LYS A 182 -22.90 -15.85 -5.13
C LYS A 182 -23.35 -15.98 -6.60
N ASN A 183 -22.49 -15.67 -7.58
CA ASN A 183 -22.78 -15.79 -9.00
C ASN A 183 -22.11 -17.05 -9.58
N ASP A 184 -22.84 -18.16 -9.61
CA ASP A 184 -22.29 -19.45 -10.04
C ASP A 184 -21.80 -19.42 -11.49
N THR A 185 -22.52 -18.80 -12.41
CA THR A 185 -22.10 -18.66 -13.82
C THR A 185 -20.75 -17.94 -13.95
N ALA A 186 -20.59 -16.80 -13.27
CA ALA A 186 -19.34 -16.04 -13.30
C ALA A 186 -18.17 -16.80 -12.63
N LEU A 187 -18.45 -17.63 -11.61
CA LEU A 187 -17.44 -18.50 -11.01
C LEU A 187 -17.05 -19.63 -11.96
N GLN A 188 -18.03 -20.26 -12.63
CA GLN A 188 -17.79 -21.31 -13.61
C GLN A 188 -16.91 -20.80 -14.75
N GLU A 189 -17.20 -19.62 -15.27
CA GLU A 189 -16.38 -18.96 -16.30
C GLU A 189 -14.96 -18.65 -15.77
N LYS A 190 -14.86 -17.99 -14.62
CA LYS A 190 -13.58 -17.56 -14.03
C LYS A 190 -12.66 -18.72 -13.68
N PHE A 191 -13.22 -19.82 -13.22
CA PHE A 191 -12.48 -21.01 -12.80
C PHE A 191 -12.51 -22.14 -13.84
N LYS A 192 -13.08 -21.89 -15.03
CA LYS A 192 -13.18 -22.84 -16.15
C LYS A 192 -13.76 -24.20 -15.72
N GLY A 193 -14.86 -24.19 -14.98
CA GLY A 193 -15.48 -25.44 -14.52
C GLY A 193 -14.82 -26.10 -13.31
N ASN A 194 -13.71 -25.57 -12.77
CA ASN A 194 -12.97 -26.25 -11.71
C ASN A 194 -13.68 -26.15 -10.35
N ALA A 195 -14.46 -27.18 -10.00
CA ALA A 195 -15.25 -27.25 -8.77
C ALA A 195 -14.43 -26.98 -7.50
N THR A 196 -13.25 -27.58 -7.34
CA THR A 196 -12.41 -27.39 -6.13
C THR A 196 -11.97 -25.93 -5.95
N LYS A 197 -11.63 -25.23 -7.04
CA LYS A 197 -11.28 -23.80 -6.97
C LYS A 197 -12.50 -22.93 -6.65
N ILE A 198 -13.66 -23.27 -7.20
CA ILE A 198 -14.92 -22.59 -6.93
C ILE A 198 -15.28 -22.72 -5.44
N GLU A 199 -15.27 -23.94 -4.89
CA GLU A 199 -15.55 -24.18 -3.47
C GLU A 199 -14.55 -23.46 -2.57
N LYS A 200 -13.24 -23.54 -2.88
CA LYS A 200 -12.21 -22.83 -2.13
C LYS A 200 -12.38 -21.31 -2.20
N PHE A 201 -12.90 -20.77 -3.30
CA PHE A 201 -13.23 -19.36 -3.44
C PHE A 201 -14.45 -19.01 -2.57
N LYS A 202 -15.54 -19.77 -2.65
CA LYS A 202 -16.74 -19.59 -1.81
C LYS A 202 -16.42 -19.65 -0.32
N ALA A 203 -15.62 -20.65 0.12
CA ALA A 203 -15.19 -20.77 1.51
C ALA A 203 -14.37 -19.57 1.99
N LYS A 204 -13.50 -19.01 1.13
CA LYS A 204 -12.78 -17.77 1.45
C LYS A 204 -13.71 -16.56 1.48
N ALA A 205 -14.67 -16.47 0.58
CA ALA A 205 -15.65 -15.39 0.53
C ALA A 205 -16.53 -15.38 1.79
N ALA A 206 -16.98 -16.54 2.29
CA ALA A 206 -17.74 -16.65 3.54
C ALA A 206 -16.97 -16.09 4.74
N LYS A 207 -15.67 -16.40 4.88
CA LYS A 207 -14.81 -15.78 5.93
C LYS A 207 -14.69 -14.26 5.78
N LYS A 208 -14.77 -13.76 4.56
CA LYS A 208 -14.72 -12.33 4.25
C LYS A 208 -16.08 -11.64 4.44
N GLU A 209 -17.18 -12.36 4.32
CA GLU A 209 -18.55 -11.90 4.61
C GLU A 209 -18.72 -11.57 6.09
N ALA A 210 -18.22 -12.41 7.00
CA ALA A 210 -18.20 -12.08 8.42
C ALA A 210 -17.49 -10.73 8.70
N LYS A 211 -16.34 -10.50 8.06
CA LYS A 211 -15.60 -9.23 8.20
C LYS A 211 -16.35 -8.05 7.57
N LEU A 212 -17.00 -8.26 6.43
CA LEU A 212 -17.83 -7.23 5.82
C LEU A 212 -18.98 -6.83 6.75
N ASN A 213 -19.69 -7.80 7.34
CA ASN A 213 -20.80 -7.56 8.24
C ASN A 213 -20.35 -6.78 9.49
N GLU A 214 -19.19 -7.13 10.06
CA GLU A 214 -18.57 -6.36 11.15
C GLU A 214 -18.33 -4.90 10.75
N MET A 215 -17.83 -4.66 9.53
CA MET A 215 -17.60 -3.29 9.03
C MET A 215 -18.91 -2.55 8.75
N MET A 216 -19.95 -3.23 8.25
CA MET A 216 -21.26 -2.64 7.97
C MET A 216 -22.03 -2.28 9.25
N ASN A 217 -21.81 -3.03 10.33
CA ASN A 217 -22.41 -2.75 11.64
C ASN A 217 -21.77 -1.55 12.35
N ASN A 218 -20.63 -1.04 11.86
CA ASN A 218 -20.04 0.20 12.34
C ASN A 218 -20.73 1.41 11.69
N SER A 219 -21.73 1.97 12.36
CA SER A 219 -22.56 3.08 11.87
C SER A 219 -21.75 4.32 11.49
N THR A 220 -20.72 4.67 12.28
CA THR A 220 -19.81 5.79 11.98
C THR A 220 -19.06 5.57 10.67
N LEU A 221 -18.48 4.38 10.47
CA LEU A 221 -17.79 4.03 9.23
C LEU A 221 -18.76 4.08 8.05
N MET A 222 -19.96 3.51 8.21
CA MET A 222 -21.00 3.53 7.17
C MET A 222 -21.39 4.96 6.77
N GLY A 223 -21.61 5.84 7.75
CA GLY A 223 -21.93 7.25 7.50
C GLY A 223 -20.82 7.95 6.69
N VAL A 224 -19.56 7.80 7.10
CA VAL A 224 -18.43 8.39 6.36
C VAL A 224 -18.30 7.78 4.95
N CYS A 225 -18.47 6.47 4.80
CA CYS A 225 -18.39 5.82 3.49
C CYS A 225 -19.50 6.26 2.53
N GLN A 226 -20.71 6.52 3.03
CA GLN A 226 -21.82 7.06 2.25
C GLN A 226 -21.55 8.52 1.83
N GLN A 227 -21.07 9.36 2.74
CA GLN A 227 -20.68 10.74 2.44
C GLN A 227 -19.56 10.79 1.37
N LEU A 228 -18.55 9.93 1.49
CA LEU A 228 -17.48 9.82 0.50
C LEU A 228 -17.96 9.32 -0.87
N LYS A 229 -19.05 8.54 -0.90
CA LYS A 229 -19.69 8.08 -2.15
C LYS A 229 -20.50 9.21 -2.79
N ALA A 230 -21.24 9.98 -2.00
CA ALA A 230 -22.02 11.14 -2.45
C ALA A 230 -21.12 12.27 -2.96
N GLY A 231 -20.01 12.56 -2.28
CA GLY A 231 -19.03 13.57 -2.70
C GLY A 231 -18.28 13.24 -4.01
N LYS A 232 -18.38 12.02 -4.54
CA LYS A 232 -17.90 11.67 -5.89
C LYS A 232 -18.93 11.94 -7.00
N GLY A 233 -20.17 12.27 -6.66
CA GLY A 233 -21.25 12.60 -7.60
C GLY A 233 -21.49 14.10 -7.79
N GLY A 234 -20.89 14.97 -6.97
CA GLY A 234 -21.13 16.42 -6.97
C GLY A 234 -20.27 17.26 -7.92
N GLY A 235 -19.84 16.69 -9.05
CA GLY A 235 -19.07 17.39 -10.09
C GLY A 235 -19.91 17.92 -11.25
N LYS A 236 -21.21 18.13 -11.04
CA LYS A 236 -22.10 18.86 -11.95
C LYS A 236 -23.09 19.66 -11.11
N GLY A 237 -22.84 20.96 -11.02
CA GLY A 237 -23.68 21.89 -10.27
C GLY A 237 -23.01 23.25 -10.18
N GLY A 238 -22.86 23.90 -11.34
CA GLY A 238 -22.22 25.21 -11.45
C GLY A 238 -22.26 25.75 -12.87
N ALA A 239 -23.44 25.73 -13.49
CA ALA A 239 -23.72 26.51 -14.70
C ALA A 239 -25.24 26.76 -14.79
N ASN A 240 -25.58 28.06 -14.81
CA ASN A 240 -26.89 28.70 -15.06
C ASN A 240 -27.92 28.60 -13.91
N ASN A 241 -28.64 29.66 -13.51
CA ASN A 241 -28.99 30.88 -14.25
C ASN A 241 -29.47 32.01 -13.32
N SER A 242 -29.25 33.27 -13.76
CA SER A 242 -30.04 34.52 -13.59
C SER A 242 -30.43 34.99 -12.17
N GLN A 243 -30.41 36.29 -11.85
CA GLN A 243 -30.60 37.52 -12.64
C GLN A 243 -29.60 38.61 -12.22
#